data_AF-A0A0D9VM12-F1
#
_entry.id   AF-A0A0D9VM12-F1
#
_cell.length_a   1.000
_cell.length_b   1.000
_cell.length_c   1.000
_cell.angle_alpha   90.00
_cell.angle_beta   90.00
_cell.angle_gamma   90.00
#
_symmetry.space_group_name_H-M   'P 1'
#
loop_
_entity.id
_entity.type
_entity.pdbx_description
1 polymer ?
#
loop_
_entity_poly.entity_id
_entity_poly.type
_entity_poly.pdbx_seq_one_letter_code
_entity_poly.pdbx_strand_id
1 'polypeptide(L)'
;MPSASRAEGGGGGRRFKQALLLNLILGLKKGGVASREMTFHDRKTAIKRAADAALAAARGAAPRWSRSLAADSSSSVAAEPCNNSPATATPPSSRKMICRKIILRRSLLRRRPRKAYGSGGGGVARAMMRKRASLLKEIVPGGRALDMSALIGETLDYAVSLKAQVDAMQLLVKILQEQKKIE
;
A
#
# COMPACT_ATOMS: atom_id res chain seq x y z
N MET A 1 -17.99 33.89 -26.47
CA MET A 1 -17.74 32.62 -25.75
C MET A 1 -16.47 32.78 -24.92
N PRO A 2 -16.54 33.00 -23.59
CA PRO A 2 -15.35 33.13 -22.77
C PRO A 2 -14.90 31.76 -22.24
N SER A 3 -13.66 31.41 -22.55
CA SER A 3 -12.97 30.20 -22.11
C SER A 3 -12.44 30.37 -20.69
N ALA A 4 -13.00 29.63 -19.73
CA ALA A 4 -12.53 29.61 -18.35
C ALA A 4 -11.24 28.76 -18.22
N SER A 5 -10.10 29.43 -18.07
CA SER A 5 -8.82 28.79 -17.73
C SER A 5 -8.78 28.43 -16.25
N ARG A 6 -8.85 27.13 -15.94
CA ARG A 6 -8.67 26.54 -14.60
C ARG A 6 -7.28 26.85 -14.05
N ALA A 7 -7.24 27.69 -13.03
CA ALA A 7 -6.10 27.84 -12.12
C ALA A 7 -6.13 26.72 -11.06
N GLU A 8 -5.67 25.52 -11.40
CA GLU A 8 -5.46 24.44 -10.42
C GLU A 8 -3.97 24.11 -10.32
N GLY A 9 -3.25 24.85 -9.47
CA GLY A 9 -1.80 24.66 -9.30
C GLY A 9 -1.30 24.52 -7.86
N GLY A 10 -2.02 24.99 -6.84
CA GLY A 10 -1.46 25.08 -5.47
C GLY A 10 -2.30 24.47 -4.33
N GLY A 11 -3.54 24.06 -4.61
CA GLY A 11 -4.50 23.64 -3.57
C GLY A 11 -4.36 22.19 -3.10
N GLY A 12 -3.94 21.29 -3.99
CA GLY A 12 -3.94 19.85 -3.72
C GLY A 12 -3.03 19.43 -2.56
N GLY A 13 -1.80 19.97 -2.52
CA GLY A 13 -0.82 19.63 -1.49
C GLY A 13 -1.23 20.10 -0.09
N ARG A 14 -1.81 21.30 0.04
CA ARG A 14 -2.30 21.80 1.34
C ARG A 14 -3.49 21.01 1.85
N ARG A 15 -4.45 20.70 0.97
CA ARG A 15 -5.62 19.86 1.31
C ARG A 15 -5.21 18.46 1.73
N PHE A 16 -4.24 17.86 1.04
CA PHE A 16 -3.68 16.57 1.41
C PHE A 16 -3.04 16.58 2.80
N LYS A 17 -2.15 17.55 3.08
CA LYS A 17 -1.51 17.68 4.40
C LYS A 17 -2.53 17.90 5.52
N GLN A 18 -3.56 18.70 5.26
CA GLN A 18 -4.64 18.94 6.21
C GLN A 18 -5.45 17.67 6.49
N ALA A 19 -5.87 16.95 5.45
CA ALA A 19 -6.58 15.68 5.59
C ALA A 19 -5.74 14.64 6.34
N LEU A 20 -4.44 14.56 6.03
CA LEU A 20 -3.49 13.69 6.71
C LEU A 20 -3.42 14.00 8.20
N LEU A 21 -3.26 15.28 8.57
CA LEU A 21 -3.18 15.70 9.97
C LEU A 21 -4.48 15.40 10.72
N LEU A 22 -5.64 15.71 10.14
CA LEU A 22 -6.95 15.46 10.76
C LEU A 22 -7.17 13.95 10.99
N ASN A 23 -6.90 13.13 9.99
CA ASN A 23 -7.02 11.68 10.10
C ASN A 23 -6.02 11.09 11.10
N LEU A 24 -4.81 11.66 11.19
CA LEU A 24 -3.79 11.23 12.16
C LEU A 24 -4.25 11.51 13.59
N ILE A 25 -4.74 12.72 13.89
CA ILE A 25 -5.26 13.07 15.22
C ILE A 25 -6.43 12.16 15.59
N LEU A 26 -7.35 11.92 14.65
CA LEU A 26 -8.48 11.03 14.85
C LEU A 26 -8.03 9.58 15.14
N GLY A 27 -7.07 9.08 14.36
CA GLY A 27 -6.50 7.74 14.54
C GLY A 27 -5.79 7.56 15.89
N LEU A 28 -5.02 8.57 16.33
CA LEU A 28 -4.34 8.56 17.62
C LEU A 28 -5.33 8.57 18.80
N LYS A 29 -6.41 9.35 18.70
CA LYS A 29 -7.50 9.35 19.70
C LYS A 29 -8.19 7.99 19.77
N LYS A 30 -8.58 7.43 18.61
CA LYS A 30 -9.22 6.11 18.53
C LYS A 30 -8.33 4.98 19.04
N GLY A 31 -7.03 5.06 18.76
CA GLY A 31 -6.04 4.08 19.20
C GLY A 31 -5.69 4.17 20.68
N GLY A 32 -6.26 5.13 21.44
CA GLY A 32 -6.02 5.25 22.88
C GLY A 32 -4.56 5.47 23.24
N VAL A 33 -3.75 6.09 22.35
CA VAL A 33 -2.27 6.16 22.50
C VAL A 33 -1.84 6.87 23.78
N ALA A 34 -2.70 7.73 24.35
CA ALA A 34 -2.51 8.41 25.62
C ALA A 34 -2.93 7.58 26.85
N SER A 35 -3.52 6.39 26.66
CA SER A 35 -3.93 5.51 27.75
C SER A 35 -2.72 4.94 28.49
N ARG A 36 -2.80 4.93 29.82
CA ARG A 36 -1.77 4.41 30.72
C ARG A 36 -1.69 2.87 30.70
N GLU A 37 -2.72 2.21 30.18
CA GLU A 37 -2.83 0.74 30.12
C GLU A 37 -2.00 0.11 29.00
N MET A 38 -1.51 0.90 28.04
CA MET A 38 -0.76 0.38 26.90
C MET A 38 0.73 0.24 27.17
N THR A 39 1.30 -0.90 26.81
CA THR A 39 2.76 -1.08 26.82
C THR A 39 3.42 -0.10 25.83
N PHE A 40 4.74 0.10 25.97
CA PHE A 40 5.48 0.89 25.00
C PHE A 40 5.38 0.32 23.58
N HIS A 41 5.38 -1.01 23.45
CA HIS A 41 5.24 -1.67 22.16
C HIS A 41 3.86 -1.41 21.54
N ASP A 42 2.80 -1.52 22.33
CA ASP A 42 1.43 -1.26 21.87
C ASP A 42 1.23 0.19 21.46
N ARG A 43 1.82 1.14 22.19
CA ARG A 43 1.80 2.55 21.80
C ARG A 43 2.51 2.77 20.48
N LYS A 44 3.70 2.17 20.29
CA LYS A 44 4.44 2.27 19.03
C LYS A 44 3.67 1.68 17.86
N THR A 45 3.06 0.52 18.03
CA THR A 45 2.28 -0.13 16.97
C THR A 45 0.98 0.63 16.67
N ALA A 46 0.29 1.16 17.68
CA ALA A 46 -0.90 1.99 17.51
C ALA A 46 -0.59 3.31 16.77
N ILE A 47 0.52 3.98 17.13
CA ILE A 47 0.98 5.18 16.41
C ILE A 47 1.26 4.85 14.95
N LYS A 48 1.98 3.76 14.69
CA LYS A 48 2.29 3.32 13.31
C LYS A 48 1.00 3.06 12.53
N ARG A 49 0.07 2.27 13.08
CA ARG A 49 -1.22 1.95 12.43
C ARG A 49 -2.05 3.21 12.18
N ALA A 50 -2.10 4.14 13.13
CA ALA A 50 -2.80 5.41 12.97
C ALA A 50 -2.19 6.25 11.83
N ALA A 51 -0.86 6.27 11.72
CA ALA A 51 -0.17 6.98 10.64
C ALA A 51 -0.40 6.34 9.27
N ASP A 52 -0.27 5.00 9.16
CA ASP A 52 -0.50 4.27 7.92
C ASP A 52 -1.96 4.42 7.44
N ALA A 53 -2.93 4.33 8.37
CA ALA A 53 -4.34 4.54 8.07
C ALA A 53 -4.66 5.99 7.66
N ALA A 54 -4.05 6.98 8.34
CA ALA A 54 -4.23 8.39 8.00
C ALA A 54 -3.65 8.71 6.61
N LEU A 55 -2.49 8.12 6.28
CA LEU A 55 -1.86 8.25 4.98
C LEU A 55 -2.72 7.66 3.86
N ALA A 56 -3.23 6.46 4.07
CA ALA A 56 -4.14 5.78 3.15
C ALA A 56 -5.43 6.59 2.92
N ALA A 57 -6.05 7.07 4.01
CA ALA A 57 -7.28 7.85 3.96
C ALA A 57 -7.10 9.21 3.27
N ALA A 58 -6.00 9.92 3.55
CA ALA A 58 -5.73 11.24 2.97
C ALA A 58 -5.45 11.19 1.46
N ARG A 59 -4.82 10.10 1.00
CA ARG A 59 -4.54 9.90 -0.42
C ARG A 59 -5.75 9.34 -1.19
N GLY A 60 -6.64 8.62 -0.49
CA GLY A 60 -7.82 8.00 -1.04
C GLY A 60 -7.52 6.73 -1.84
N ALA A 61 -8.51 6.25 -2.59
CA ALA A 61 -8.45 4.98 -3.30
C ALA A 61 -7.66 5.02 -4.61
N ALA A 62 -6.95 6.11 -4.95
CA ALA A 62 -6.29 6.24 -6.25
C ALA A 62 -5.03 5.34 -6.37
N PRO A 63 -3.96 5.55 -5.58
CA PRO A 63 -2.78 4.68 -5.67
C PRO A 63 -3.03 3.29 -5.08
N ARG A 64 -2.33 2.29 -5.61
CA ARG A 64 -2.34 0.91 -5.11
C ARG A 64 -1.68 0.83 -3.73
N TRP A 65 -0.66 1.64 -3.46
CA TRP A 65 -0.01 1.65 -2.15
C TRP A 65 -0.97 2.04 -1.01
N SER A 66 -1.89 3.00 -1.23
CA SER A 66 -2.84 3.41 -0.20
C SER A 66 -3.85 2.31 0.12
N ARG A 67 -4.31 1.59 -0.90
CA ARG A 67 -5.20 0.42 -0.73
C ARG A 67 -4.51 -0.73 0.00
N SER A 68 -3.23 -0.97 -0.30
CA SER A 68 -2.43 -1.96 0.43
C SER A 68 -2.34 -1.64 1.91
N LEU A 69 -2.03 -0.38 2.25
CA LEU A 69 -1.97 0.06 3.66
C LEU A 69 -3.33 -0.05 4.36
N ALA A 70 -4.43 0.31 3.67
CA ALA A 70 -5.77 0.14 4.21
C ALA A 70 -6.10 -1.34 4.47
N ALA A 71 -5.74 -2.25 3.57
CA ALA A 71 -5.93 -3.69 3.75
C ALA A 71 -5.10 -4.23 4.93
N ASP A 72 -3.84 -3.82 5.05
CA ASP A 72 -2.94 -4.23 6.15
C ASP A 72 -3.45 -3.74 7.52
N SER A 73 -4.12 -2.59 7.56
CA SER A 73 -4.76 -2.09 8.79
C SER A 73 -5.98 -2.92 9.20
N SER A 74 -6.73 -3.45 8.22
CA SER A 74 -7.95 -4.24 8.45
C SER A 74 -7.71 -5.70 8.84
N SER A 75 -6.61 -6.30 8.38
CA SER A 75 -6.29 -7.70 8.70
C SER A 75 -5.84 -7.90 10.15
N SER A 76 -5.38 -6.85 10.82
CA SER A 76 -4.91 -6.95 12.22
C SER A 76 -6.03 -7.02 13.27
N VAL A 77 -7.30 -6.85 12.87
CA VAL A 77 -8.49 -7.06 13.71
C VAL A 77 -9.26 -8.35 13.36
N ALA A 78 -8.74 -9.16 12.44
CA ALA A 78 -9.37 -10.41 11.99
C ALA A 78 -8.66 -11.68 12.51
N ALA A 79 -7.97 -11.58 13.64
CA ALA A 79 -7.38 -12.71 14.35
C ALA A 79 -8.08 -12.89 15.71
N GLU A 80 -9.38 -13.16 15.69
CA GLU A 80 -10.13 -13.83 16.75
C GLU A 80 -11.11 -14.82 16.07
N PRO A 81 -11.06 -16.13 16.39
CA PRO A 81 -11.91 -17.12 15.77
C PRO A 81 -13.28 -17.16 16.47
N CYS A 82 -14.24 -16.39 15.97
CA CYS A 82 -15.64 -16.57 16.37
C CYS A 82 -16.25 -17.75 15.62
N ASN A 83 -16.24 -18.89 16.30
CA ASN A 83 -16.95 -20.12 15.95
C ASN A 83 -18.45 -19.97 16.28
N ASN A 84 -19.31 -20.59 15.45
CA ASN A 84 -20.76 -20.83 15.61
C ASN A 84 -21.68 -19.60 15.37
N SER A 85 -22.69 -19.58 14.51
CA SER A 85 -23.70 -20.59 14.09
C SER A 85 -24.43 -20.13 12.79
N PRO A 86 -25.58 -20.71 12.37
CA PRO A 86 -25.72 -21.95 11.62
C PRO A 86 -26.39 -21.74 10.24
N ALA A 87 -26.47 -22.86 9.51
CA ALA A 87 -26.99 -23.05 8.17
C ALA A 87 -28.34 -22.40 7.83
N THR A 88 -28.47 -21.96 6.58
CA THR A 88 -29.71 -22.11 5.82
C THR A 88 -29.37 -22.66 4.43
N ALA A 89 -29.95 -23.82 4.14
CA ALA A 89 -29.81 -24.61 2.92
C ALA A 89 -30.38 -23.86 1.69
N THR A 90 -29.85 -23.99 0.47
CA THR A 90 -29.91 -25.18 -0.40
C THR A 90 -29.02 -25.02 -1.67
N PRO A 91 -28.73 -26.10 -2.43
CA PRO A 91 -27.63 -26.22 -3.43
C PRO A 91 -28.18 -26.48 -4.87
N PRO A 92 -27.44 -27.13 -5.81
CA PRO A 92 -26.09 -26.92 -6.37
C PRO A 92 -26.11 -26.68 -7.90
N SER A 93 -25.03 -26.16 -8.50
CA SER A 93 -24.81 -26.33 -9.95
C SER A 93 -23.47 -26.98 -10.23
N SER A 94 -23.58 -28.23 -10.68
CA SER A 94 -22.54 -29.12 -11.13
C SER A 94 -21.95 -28.65 -12.45
N ARG A 95 -20.62 -28.59 -12.53
CA ARG A 95 -19.91 -28.85 -13.78
C ARG A 95 -18.58 -29.53 -13.50
N LYS A 96 -18.67 -30.85 -13.35
CA LYS A 96 -17.55 -31.77 -13.54
C LYS A 96 -17.19 -31.72 -15.03
N MET A 97 -15.97 -31.32 -15.36
CA MET A 97 -15.34 -31.63 -16.63
C MET A 97 -14.10 -32.46 -16.33
N ILE A 98 -14.34 -33.76 -16.22
CA ILE A 98 -13.33 -34.79 -16.36
C ILE A 98 -13.23 -35.08 -17.86
N CYS A 99 -12.15 -34.65 -18.51
CA CYS A 99 -11.80 -35.11 -19.86
C CYS A 99 -10.41 -35.76 -19.83
N ARG A 100 -10.45 -37.05 -19.53
CA ARG A 100 -9.71 -38.17 -20.13
C ARG A 100 -8.37 -37.83 -20.81
N LYS A 101 -7.30 -38.22 -20.09
CA LYS A 101 -6.11 -38.93 -20.59
C LYS A 101 -6.44 -39.73 -21.86
N ILE A 102 -5.69 -39.51 -22.96
CA ILE A 102 -5.19 -40.50 -23.93
C ILE A 102 -4.48 -39.77 -25.10
N ILE A 103 -3.16 -39.97 -25.15
CA ILE A 103 -2.32 -40.08 -26.36
C ILE A 103 -2.16 -38.83 -27.25
N LEU A 104 -1.05 -38.11 -27.05
CA LEU A 104 -0.02 -38.00 -28.10
C LEU A 104 1.34 -37.82 -27.43
N ARG A 105 1.97 -38.97 -27.11
CA ARG A 105 3.41 -39.02 -26.98
C ARG A 105 4.01 -38.61 -28.34
N ARG A 106 5.09 -37.83 -28.29
CA ARG A 106 6.16 -37.83 -29.30
C ARG A 106 5.90 -37.05 -30.60
N SER A 107 6.00 -35.72 -30.54
CA SER A 107 6.81 -34.98 -31.52
C SER A 107 7.13 -33.56 -31.00
N LEU A 108 8.43 -33.24 -30.95
CA LEU A 108 9.00 -31.89 -30.87
C LEU A 108 8.96 -31.15 -29.52
N LEU A 109 9.49 -31.81 -28.48
CA LEU A 109 10.43 -31.13 -27.60
C LEU A 109 11.49 -30.40 -28.46
N ARG A 110 11.76 -29.12 -28.12
CA ARG A 110 12.73 -28.17 -28.70
C ARG A 110 12.22 -27.19 -29.75
N ARG A 111 11.21 -26.39 -29.41
CA ARG A 111 11.28 -24.95 -29.74
C ARG A 111 11.89 -24.21 -28.57
N ARG A 112 13.23 -24.27 -28.47
CA ARG A 112 14.00 -23.23 -27.79
C ARG A 112 13.61 -21.90 -28.43
N PRO A 113 13.15 -20.88 -27.69
CA PRO A 113 13.19 -19.53 -28.26
C PRO A 113 14.65 -19.26 -28.59
N ARG A 114 14.95 -19.06 -29.89
CA ARG A 114 16.26 -18.56 -30.32
C ARG A 114 16.43 -17.24 -29.60
N LYS A 115 17.31 -17.25 -28.59
CA LYS A 115 17.82 -16.06 -27.94
C LYS A 115 18.54 -15.29 -29.04
N ALA A 116 17.83 -14.34 -29.65
CA ALA A 116 18.46 -13.38 -30.53
C ALA A 116 19.58 -12.75 -29.72
N TYR A 117 20.81 -13.06 -30.13
CA TYR A 117 22.03 -12.57 -29.51
C TYR A 117 22.18 -11.11 -29.94
N GLY A 118 21.28 -10.25 -29.46
CA GLY A 118 21.54 -8.83 -29.32
C GLY A 118 22.45 -8.67 -28.12
N SER A 119 23.71 -9.08 -28.27
CA SER A 119 24.77 -8.83 -27.29
C SER A 119 25.18 -7.37 -27.35
N GLY A 120 24.27 -6.48 -26.95
CA GLY A 120 24.65 -5.15 -26.48
C GLY A 120 25.08 -5.29 -25.02
N GLY A 121 26.21 -4.68 -24.64
CA GLY A 121 26.86 -4.73 -23.32
C GLY A 121 26.03 -4.31 -22.09
N GLY A 122 24.70 -4.29 -22.17
CA GLY A 122 23.77 -3.96 -21.10
C GLY A 122 23.30 -5.16 -20.25
N GLY A 123 23.85 -6.37 -20.40
CA GLY A 123 23.41 -7.54 -19.63
C GLY A 123 23.55 -7.34 -18.12
N VAL A 124 24.70 -6.80 -17.68
CA VAL A 124 24.97 -6.47 -16.27
C VAL A 124 24.08 -5.31 -15.80
N ALA A 125 23.97 -4.23 -16.59
CA ALA A 125 23.13 -3.09 -16.26
C ALA A 125 21.64 -3.49 -16.10
N ARG A 126 21.12 -4.34 -17.00
CA ARG A 126 19.77 -4.89 -16.91
C ARG A 126 19.59 -5.78 -15.69
N ALA A 127 20.58 -6.61 -15.35
CA ALA A 127 20.54 -7.44 -14.15
C ALA A 127 20.50 -6.58 -12.86
N MET A 128 21.33 -5.53 -12.79
CA MET A 128 21.31 -4.58 -11.66
C MET A 128 19.98 -3.84 -11.57
N MET A 129 19.43 -3.38 -12.69
CA MET A 129 18.13 -2.71 -12.71
C MET A 129 17.00 -3.63 -12.24
N ARG A 130 17.00 -4.90 -12.64
CA ARG A 130 16.04 -5.89 -12.14
C ARG A 130 16.15 -6.09 -10.63
N LYS A 131 17.36 -6.20 -10.09
CA LYS A 131 17.57 -6.30 -8.63
C LYS A 131 17.03 -5.07 -7.88
N ARG A 132 17.34 -3.87 -8.38
CA ARG A 132 16.83 -2.61 -7.79
C ARG A 132 15.31 -2.53 -7.86
N ALA A 133 14.72 -2.91 -9.00
CA ALA A 133 13.27 -2.97 -9.16
C ALA A 133 12.63 -3.98 -8.19
N SER A 134 13.23 -5.16 -8.00
CA SER A 134 12.76 -6.14 -7.02
C SER A 134 12.77 -5.58 -5.60
N LEU A 135 13.84 -4.91 -5.17
CA LEU A 135 13.88 -4.27 -3.85
C LEU A 135 12.80 -3.19 -3.71
N LEU A 136 12.58 -2.39 -4.76
CA LEU A 136 11.57 -1.35 -4.75
C LEU A 136 10.15 -1.93 -4.61
N LYS A 137 9.87 -3.08 -5.25
CA LYS A 137 8.61 -3.81 -5.11
C LYS A 137 8.33 -4.30 -3.70
N GLU A 138 9.37 -4.58 -2.91
CA GLU A 138 9.25 -5.01 -1.52
C GLU A 138 9.01 -3.84 -0.57
N ILE A 139 9.57 -2.65 -0.88
CA ILE A 139 9.48 -1.47 -0.01
C ILE A 139 8.18 -0.69 -0.23
N VAL A 140 7.69 -0.65 -1.48
CA VAL A 140 6.45 0.07 -1.82
C VAL A 140 5.25 -0.84 -1.50
N PRO A 141 4.30 -0.42 -0.65
CA PRO A 141 3.09 -1.18 -0.38
C PRO A 141 2.34 -1.52 -1.68
N GLY A 142 1.94 -2.77 -1.87
CA GLY A 142 1.31 -3.23 -3.11
C GLY A 142 2.26 -3.30 -4.34
N GLY A 143 3.56 -3.07 -4.18
CA GLY A 143 4.53 -2.96 -5.28
C GLY A 143 4.78 -4.24 -6.07
N ARG A 144 4.64 -5.41 -5.44
CA ARG A 144 4.93 -6.72 -6.06
C ARG A 144 4.14 -6.96 -7.36
N ALA A 145 2.88 -6.56 -7.40
CA ALA A 145 1.97 -6.74 -8.54
C ALA A 145 2.13 -5.69 -9.66
N LEU A 146 3.05 -4.73 -9.53
CA LEU A 146 3.21 -3.62 -10.48
C LEU A 146 4.17 -3.93 -11.62
N ASP A 147 3.89 -3.38 -12.80
CA ASP A 147 4.85 -3.17 -13.88
C ASP A 147 5.86 -2.07 -13.52
N MET A 148 6.96 -1.96 -14.26
CA MET A 148 8.04 -1.02 -13.92
C MET A 148 7.60 0.46 -13.97
N SER A 149 6.79 0.83 -14.97
CA SER A 149 6.28 2.20 -15.11
C SER A 149 5.36 2.59 -13.96
N ALA A 150 4.37 1.74 -13.63
CA ALA A 150 3.49 2.01 -12.50
C ALA A 150 4.25 1.99 -11.17
N LEU A 151 5.25 1.10 -11.01
CA LEU A 151 6.08 1.04 -9.80
C LEU A 151 6.80 2.36 -9.55
N ILE A 152 7.41 2.97 -10.56
CA ILE A 152 8.09 4.26 -10.41
C ILE A 152 7.07 5.35 -10.02
N GLY A 153 5.92 5.40 -10.67
CA GLY A 153 4.86 6.36 -10.36
C GLY A 153 4.35 6.25 -8.93
N GLU A 154 4.02 5.03 -8.49
CA GLU A 154 3.60 4.73 -7.11
C GLU A 154 4.71 5.02 -6.10
N THR A 155 5.98 4.78 -6.45
CA THR A 155 7.14 5.09 -5.59
C THR A 155 7.27 6.59 -5.35
N LEU A 156 7.19 7.39 -6.42
CA LEU A 156 7.30 8.85 -6.33
C LEU A 156 6.17 9.40 -5.46
N ASP A 157 4.94 8.93 -5.71
CA ASP A 157 3.77 9.34 -4.94
C ASP A 157 3.87 8.93 -3.46
N TYR A 158 4.34 7.72 -3.19
CA TYR A 158 4.54 7.23 -1.84
C TYR A 158 5.65 8.01 -1.11
N ALA A 159 6.76 8.35 -1.78
CA ALA A 159 7.83 9.15 -1.19
C ALA A 159 7.35 10.56 -0.77
N VAL A 160 6.55 11.22 -1.62
CA VAL A 160 5.93 12.51 -1.29
C VAL A 160 4.98 12.37 -0.11
N SER A 161 4.21 11.29 -0.08
CA SER A 161 3.25 11.00 0.99
C SER A 161 3.97 10.74 2.33
N LEU A 162 5.04 9.94 2.34
CA LEU A 162 5.88 9.70 3.51
C LEU A 162 6.48 10.99 4.06
N LYS A 163 6.94 11.88 3.18
CA LYS A 163 7.46 13.18 3.61
C LYS A 163 6.38 14.00 4.34
N ALA A 164 5.16 14.04 3.80
CA ALA A 164 4.05 14.72 4.45
C ALA A 164 3.68 14.09 5.81
N GLN A 165 3.75 12.76 5.93
CA GLN A 165 3.51 12.05 7.20
C GLN A 165 4.54 12.45 8.26
N VAL A 166 5.83 12.46 7.91
CA VAL A 166 6.90 12.88 8.82
C VAL A 166 6.69 14.33 9.25
N ASP A 167 6.39 15.22 8.30
CA ASP A 167 6.15 16.63 8.61
C ASP A 167 4.95 16.81 9.57
N ALA A 168 3.86 16.06 9.38
CA ALA A 168 2.68 16.11 10.25
C ALA A 168 2.99 15.60 11.67
N MET A 169 3.73 14.49 11.80
CA MET A 169 4.13 13.96 13.10
C MET A 169 5.07 14.92 13.83
N GLN A 170 6.02 15.54 13.13
CA GLN A 170 6.91 16.55 13.71
C GLN A 170 6.15 17.78 14.20
N LEU A 171 5.14 18.23 13.46
CA LEU A 171 4.27 19.34 13.87
C LEU A 171 3.54 19.01 15.18
N LEU A 172 2.97 17.82 15.30
CA LEU A 172 2.31 17.38 16.53
C LEU A 172 3.27 17.36 17.72
N VAL A 173 4.49 16.84 17.54
CA VAL A 173 5.52 16.83 18.59
C VAL A 173 5.86 18.25 19.05
N LYS A 174 6.05 19.20 18.12
CA LYS A 174 6.33 20.61 18.47
C LYS A 174 5.22 21.23 19.29
N ILE A 175 3.97 21.08 18.84
CA ILE A 175 2.80 21.61 19.55
C ILE A 175 2.71 21.03 20.96
N LEU A 176 2.87 19.71 21.12
CA LEU A 176 2.81 19.05 22.43
C LEU A 176 3.96 19.49 23.36
N GLN A 177 5.15 19.75 22.82
CA GLN A 177 6.28 20.28 23.58
C GLN A 177 6.07 21.73 24.01
N GLU A 178 5.40 22.54 23.19
CA GLU A 178 5.04 23.92 23.53
C GLU A 178 3.98 23.97 24.64
N GLN A 179 2.97 23.09 24.60
CA GLN A 179 1.96 22.98 25.67
C GLN A 179 2.59 22.68 27.04
N LYS A 180 3.58 21.78 27.07
CA LYS A 180 4.29 21.43 28.31
C LYS A 180 5.14 22.59 28.89
N LYS A 181 5.46 23.63 28.12
CA LYS A 181 6.21 24.79 28.62
C LYS A 181 5.32 25.88 29.22
N ILE A 182 4.01 25.78 29.01
CA ILE A 182 3.03 26.79 29.45
C ILE A 182 2.39 26.37 30.78
N GLU A 183 2.39 25.08 31.13
CA GLU A 183 2.15 24.56 32.48
C GLU A 183 3.43 24.55 33.33
#